data_AF-A0A954N9H3-F1
#
_entry.id   AF-A0A954N9H3-F1
#
_cell.length_a   1.000
_cell.length_b   1.000
_cell.length_c   1.000
_cell.angle_alpha   90.00
_cell.angle_beta   90.00
_cell.angle_gamma   90.00
#
_symmetry.space_group_name_H-M   'P 1'
#
loop_
_entity.id
_entity.type
_entity.pdbx_description
1 polymer ?
#
loop_
_entity_poly.entity_id
_entity_poly.type
_entity_poly.pdbx_seq_one_letter_code
_entity_poly.pdbx_strand_id
1 'polypeptide(L)'
;GPLVGGGAAVDSGFAATLINGTYGGVFGFDATYDPTTANPAQPGPPLPGFDPSDVAFDANNKGSVSLGSNVNWSEPTMTVTAWFKVGNGFPGGSDGGDRVWTNNQNDASTSLQITLGGGANIVVGINPALGAGEGVTDPYSAGNFQIVDSSHTAGGTVAGTGVKDIKNSEWHHVVASRNGPDIDDVILVIDGVNYPPSSWSNSTDSWGTTSTDAQIATRTPGDGGGSLHVLNGLIDEVAIWLDRQLTVEEALTLYGAAVQSAVEGDSDGNGAVDGLDYLTWAANFGKKDLGVFESGGDPGYLTVHGAVNGDFNYDNVVDGLDYLRWASNYGISSSVVPEPGSLVLAALALLGLAAVRRR
;
A
#
# COMPACT_ATOMS: atom_id res chain seq x y z
N GLY A 1 -13.42 15.51 27.93
CA GLY A 1 -13.25 16.97 27.73
C GLY A 1 -13.29 17.24 26.24
N PRO A 2 -13.97 18.30 25.76
CA PRO A 2 -14.03 18.62 24.32
C PRO A 2 -12.75 19.37 23.93
N LEU A 3 -12.10 19.18 22.77
CA LEU A 3 -12.53 19.04 21.37
C LEU A 3 -11.69 17.92 20.72
N VAL A 4 -12.23 16.86 20.08
CA VAL A 4 -12.66 16.78 18.66
C VAL A 4 -11.93 17.76 17.74
N GLY A 5 -10.66 17.47 17.45
CA GLY A 5 -9.91 18.03 16.32
C GLY A 5 -9.93 17.06 15.14
N GLY A 6 -11.11 16.69 14.64
CA GLY A 6 -11.22 15.93 13.39
C GLY A 6 -11.00 16.88 12.22
N GLY A 7 -9.78 16.90 11.69
CA GLY A 7 -9.51 17.40 10.34
C GLY A 7 -9.92 16.37 9.29
N ALA A 8 -10.06 16.79 8.04
CA ALA A 8 -10.12 15.85 6.91
C ALA A 8 -8.82 15.04 6.88
N ALA A 9 -8.92 13.73 6.68
CA ALA A 9 -7.75 12.91 6.37
C ALA A 9 -7.10 13.48 5.10
N VAL A 10 -5.84 13.88 5.21
CA VAL A 10 -5.04 14.34 4.07
C VAL A 10 -4.57 13.09 3.35
N ASP A 11 -5.10 12.87 2.17
CA ASP A 11 -4.44 12.14 1.09
C ASP A 11 -4.70 12.96 -0.19
N SER A 12 -3.63 13.27 -0.92
CA SER A 12 -3.61 14.23 -2.03
C SER A 12 -2.88 13.74 -3.29
N GLY A 13 -2.68 12.44 -3.45
CA GLY A 13 -2.20 11.86 -4.69
C GLY A 13 -3.23 11.92 -5.82
N PHE A 14 -2.96 12.67 -6.88
CA PHE A 14 -3.76 12.76 -8.11
C PHE A 14 -5.22 13.23 -7.94
N ALA A 15 -5.43 14.50 -7.58
CA ALA A 15 -6.69 15.24 -7.82
C ALA A 15 -8.00 14.59 -7.30
N ALA A 16 -7.91 13.63 -6.37
CA ALA A 16 -9.07 12.97 -5.80
C ALA A 16 -9.76 13.84 -4.74
N THR A 17 -11.06 13.63 -4.57
CA THR A 17 -11.84 14.26 -3.50
C THR A 17 -11.35 13.68 -2.17
N LEU A 18 -10.98 14.55 -1.21
CA LEU A 18 -10.54 14.17 0.14
C LEU A 18 -11.36 12.99 0.69
N ILE A 19 -10.69 11.99 1.25
CA ILE A 19 -11.34 10.92 2.00
C ILE A 19 -12.21 11.58 3.07
N ASN A 20 -13.52 11.31 3.04
CA ASN A 20 -14.48 11.83 4.01
C ASN A 20 -14.37 11.05 5.33
N GLY A 21 -13.17 11.08 5.91
CA GLY A 21 -12.81 10.42 7.17
C GLY A 21 -12.28 11.46 8.15
N THR A 22 -12.46 11.19 9.44
CA THR A 22 -11.85 11.98 10.49
C THR A 22 -10.64 11.23 11.00
N TYR A 23 -9.47 11.86 10.99
CA TYR A 23 -8.42 11.38 11.87
C TYR A 23 -8.97 11.30 13.31
N GLY A 24 -8.78 10.14 13.95
CA GLY A 24 -8.98 9.95 15.38
C GLY A 24 -7.76 9.22 15.94
N GLY A 25 -7.20 9.72 17.05
CA GLY A 25 -5.96 9.19 17.64
C GLY A 25 -5.34 10.17 18.62
N VAL A 26 -4.30 9.72 19.34
CA VAL A 26 -3.34 10.61 20.01
C VAL A 26 -2.18 10.76 19.05
N PHE A 27 -2.20 11.77 18.18
CA PHE A 27 -1.01 12.07 17.39
C PHE A 27 0.03 12.67 18.34
N GLY A 28 1.01 11.88 18.73
CA GLY A 28 2.05 12.35 19.62
C GLY A 28 2.97 11.25 20.09
N PHE A 29 4.27 11.55 20.09
CA PHE A 29 5.29 10.75 20.74
C PHE A 29 5.19 11.02 22.25
N ASP A 30 4.79 10.04 23.07
CA ASP A 30 4.70 10.15 24.55
C ASP A 30 3.40 10.80 25.07
N ALA A 31 2.91 10.32 26.22
CA ALA A 31 1.77 10.84 26.97
C ALA A 31 1.96 12.30 27.47
N THR A 32 3.11 12.90 27.17
CA THR A 32 3.44 14.31 27.42
C THR A 32 3.30 15.21 26.18
N TYR A 33 2.95 14.65 25.01
CA TYR A 33 2.92 15.37 23.74
C TYR A 33 1.58 16.06 23.47
N ASP A 34 1.67 17.26 22.92
CA ASP A 34 0.54 18.12 22.60
C ASP A 34 -0.04 17.74 21.23
N PRO A 35 -1.29 17.26 21.14
CA PRO A 35 -1.92 16.91 19.87
C PRO A 35 -2.11 18.10 18.92
N THR A 36 -1.87 19.35 19.37
CA THR A 36 -1.89 20.54 18.51
C THR A 36 -0.56 20.80 17.78
N THR A 37 0.52 20.10 18.13
CA THR A 37 1.83 20.20 17.48
C THR A 37 2.19 19.00 16.61
N ALA A 38 1.39 17.92 16.68
CA ALA A 38 1.51 16.83 15.74
C ALA A 38 1.07 17.28 14.36
N ASN A 39 2.05 17.52 13.51
CA ASN A 39 1.82 17.85 12.12
C ASN A 39 1.69 16.52 11.35
N PRO A 40 0.50 16.13 10.85
CA PRO A 40 0.38 15.04 9.89
C PRO A 40 1.20 15.27 8.60
N ALA A 41 1.79 16.47 8.44
CA ALA A 41 2.63 16.86 7.30
C ALA A 41 4.14 16.97 7.64
N GLN A 42 4.70 16.15 8.54
CA GLN A 42 6.16 15.94 8.52
C GLN A 42 6.47 15.04 7.31
N PRO A 43 7.31 15.46 6.35
CA PRO A 43 7.59 14.65 5.17
C PRO A 43 8.05 13.26 5.60
N GLY A 44 7.24 12.25 5.27
CA GLY A 44 7.66 10.86 5.34
C GLY A 44 8.80 10.62 4.34
N PRO A 45 9.54 9.50 4.44
CA PRO A 45 10.40 9.09 3.35
C PRO A 45 9.57 9.05 2.06
N PRO A 46 10.03 9.66 0.96
CA PRO A 46 9.25 9.76 -0.27
C PRO A 46 8.83 8.36 -0.73
N LEU A 47 7.60 8.26 -1.22
CA LEU A 47 7.08 7.06 -1.84
C LEU A 47 7.64 6.98 -3.28
N PRO A 48 8.36 5.91 -3.65
CA PRO A 48 8.92 5.80 -5.00
C PRO A 48 7.85 5.94 -6.08
N GLY A 49 8.13 6.82 -7.06
CA GLY A 49 7.24 7.10 -8.21
C GLY A 49 6.09 8.07 -7.94
N PHE A 50 6.00 8.62 -6.72
CA PHE A 50 5.08 9.71 -6.37
C PHE A 50 5.83 11.05 -6.24
N ASP A 51 5.07 12.14 -6.16
CA ASP A 51 5.66 13.47 -5.99
C ASP A 51 6.44 13.54 -4.67
N PRO A 52 7.70 14.05 -4.63
CA PRO A 52 8.47 14.15 -3.40
C PRO A 52 7.85 15.02 -2.29
N SER A 53 6.85 15.84 -2.63
CA SER A 53 6.07 16.63 -1.68
C SER A 53 4.88 15.87 -1.08
N ASP A 54 4.61 14.66 -1.56
CA ASP A 54 3.62 13.77 -0.98
C ASP A 54 4.08 13.27 0.39
N VAL A 55 3.13 13.15 1.32
CA VAL A 55 3.43 12.89 2.72
C VAL A 55 2.58 11.76 3.26
N ALA A 56 3.25 10.63 3.46
CA ALA A 56 2.68 9.47 4.13
C ALA A 56 2.16 9.78 5.54
N PHE A 57 1.10 9.06 5.89
CA PHE A 57 0.58 8.99 7.23
C PHE A 57 1.50 8.15 8.15
N ASP A 58 2.22 8.81 9.06
CA ASP A 58 3.10 8.18 10.07
C ASP A 58 2.28 7.66 11.27
N ALA A 59 1.67 6.49 11.09
CA ALA A 59 0.89 5.82 12.14
C ALA A 59 1.77 5.46 13.34
N ASN A 60 2.85 4.71 13.09
CA ASN A 60 4.00 4.46 13.97
C ASN A 60 3.67 4.32 15.46
N ASN A 61 2.75 3.40 15.76
CA ASN A 61 2.24 3.09 17.10
C ASN A 61 1.59 4.28 17.84
N LYS A 62 1.13 5.31 17.11
CA LYS A 62 0.64 6.58 17.68
C LYS A 62 -0.71 6.99 17.13
N GLY A 63 -0.94 6.89 15.82
CA GLY A 63 -2.12 7.45 15.18
C GLY A 63 -2.84 6.49 14.23
N SER A 64 -4.13 6.73 14.04
CA SER A 64 -4.92 5.98 13.06
C SER A 64 -5.93 6.87 12.35
N VAL A 65 -6.64 6.35 11.35
CA VAL A 65 -7.76 7.06 10.74
C VAL A 65 -9.05 6.29 11.04
N SER A 66 -10.05 6.98 11.60
CA SER A 66 -11.41 6.45 11.70
C SER A 66 -12.25 6.96 10.55
N LEU A 67 -12.81 6.04 9.78
CA LEU A 67 -13.68 6.33 8.64
C LEU A 67 -15.17 6.37 9.05
N GLY A 68 -15.44 6.30 10.36
CA GLY A 68 -16.78 6.25 10.91
C GLY A 68 -17.40 4.86 10.87
N SER A 69 -18.72 4.78 11.08
CA SER A 69 -19.41 3.52 11.34
C SER A 69 -19.15 2.46 10.27
N ASN A 70 -18.82 1.25 10.72
CA ASN A 70 -18.51 0.09 9.90
C ASN A 70 -19.61 -0.29 8.90
N VAL A 71 -20.88 0.01 9.20
CA VAL A 71 -22.03 -0.28 8.31
C VAL A 71 -21.99 0.50 7.00
N ASN A 72 -21.26 1.62 6.95
CA ASN A 72 -21.07 2.38 5.72
C ASN A 72 -19.96 1.79 4.84
N TRP A 73 -19.25 0.79 5.36
CA TRP A 73 -18.09 0.13 4.74
C TRP A 73 -18.29 -1.39 4.68
N SER A 74 -19.56 -1.84 4.62
CA SER A 74 -19.93 -3.25 4.68
C SER A 74 -20.47 -3.76 3.34
N GLU A 75 -19.84 -3.40 2.22
CA GLU A 75 -20.25 -3.91 0.91
C GLU A 75 -19.79 -5.36 0.71
N PRO A 76 -20.61 -6.24 0.11
CA PRO A 76 -20.20 -7.60 -0.23
C PRO A 76 -19.04 -7.64 -1.23
N THR A 77 -18.93 -6.63 -2.07
CA THR A 77 -17.84 -6.50 -3.05
C THR A 77 -17.07 -5.23 -2.72
N MET A 78 -15.76 -5.37 -2.48
CA MET A 78 -14.91 -4.26 -2.05
C MET A 78 -13.48 -4.48 -2.48
N THR A 79 -12.81 -3.40 -2.88
CA THR A 79 -11.36 -3.34 -3.04
C THR A 79 -10.76 -2.31 -2.10
N VAL A 80 -9.65 -2.67 -1.47
CA VAL A 80 -8.80 -1.77 -0.71
C VAL A 80 -7.39 -1.86 -1.26
N THR A 81 -6.78 -0.71 -1.48
CA THR A 81 -5.36 -0.61 -1.81
C THR A 81 -4.68 0.40 -0.91
N ALA A 82 -3.41 0.18 -0.63
CA ALA A 82 -2.57 1.08 0.14
C ALA A 82 -1.10 0.82 -0.17
N TRP A 83 -0.30 1.87 -0.05
CA TRP A 83 1.13 1.75 0.17
C TRP A 83 1.41 1.75 1.67
N PHE A 84 2.27 0.86 2.15
CA PHE A 84 2.64 0.84 3.57
C PHE A 84 4.11 0.43 3.75
N LYS A 85 4.67 0.81 4.90
CA LYS A 85 6.04 0.47 5.30
C LYS A 85 6.08 0.15 6.78
N VAL A 86 6.62 -1.01 7.13
CA VAL A 86 6.71 -1.48 8.53
C VAL A 86 8.07 -1.13 9.13
N GLY A 87 8.13 -0.73 10.39
CA GLY A 87 9.41 -0.62 11.13
C GLY A 87 10.24 0.63 10.82
N ASN A 88 9.59 1.78 10.59
CA ASN A 88 10.24 3.07 10.29
C ASN A 88 11.04 3.66 11.49
N GLY A 89 12.12 3.01 11.91
CA GLY A 89 13.04 3.50 12.94
C GLY A 89 12.70 3.11 14.38
N PHE A 90 11.72 2.24 14.61
CA PHE A 90 11.35 1.75 15.94
C PHE A 90 11.78 0.30 16.16
N PRO A 91 12.50 0.00 17.27
CA PRO A 91 12.85 -1.38 17.60
C PRO A 91 11.59 -2.15 17.98
N GLY A 92 11.13 -3.07 17.13
CA GLY A 92 9.98 -3.93 17.43
C GLY A 92 9.34 -4.66 16.24
N GLY A 93 9.41 -4.12 15.03
CA GLY A 93 8.61 -4.65 13.90
C GLY A 93 7.10 -4.50 14.16
N SER A 94 6.26 -5.14 13.35
CA SER A 94 4.81 -5.19 13.61
C SER A 94 4.53 -5.99 14.88
N ASP A 95 3.77 -5.44 15.84
CA ASP A 95 3.46 -6.09 17.13
C ASP A 95 2.41 -7.22 17.00
N GLY A 96 1.93 -7.47 15.79
CA GLY A 96 1.00 -8.53 15.47
C GLY A 96 -0.45 -8.12 15.70
N GLY A 97 -1.24 -8.22 14.64
CA GLY A 97 -2.59 -7.68 14.60
C GLY A 97 -2.63 -6.19 14.23
N ASP A 98 -1.50 -5.60 13.83
CA ASP A 98 -1.43 -4.26 13.23
C ASP A 98 -2.24 -4.28 11.94
N ARG A 99 -3.18 -3.35 11.76
CA ARG A 99 -4.03 -3.36 10.57
C ARG A 99 -3.64 -2.25 9.64
N VAL A 100 -3.38 -2.60 8.38
CA VAL A 100 -3.34 -1.63 7.28
C VAL A 100 -4.74 -1.07 7.09
N TRP A 101 -5.75 -1.96 7.05
CA TRP A 101 -7.15 -1.58 6.93
C TRP A 101 -8.08 -2.60 7.60
N THR A 102 -9.24 -2.12 8.07
CA THR A 102 -10.33 -2.95 8.57
C THR A 102 -11.67 -2.23 8.41
N ASN A 103 -12.72 -2.94 8.02
CA ASN A 103 -14.08 -2.43 8.23
C ASN A 103 -14.72 -2.94 9.53
N ASN A 104 -14.01 -3.68 10.38
CA ASN A 104 -14.53 -4.22 11.65
C ASN A 104 -15.93 -4.87 11.53
N GLN A 105 -16.17 -5.64 10.46
CA GLN A 105 -17.38 -6.45 10.31
C GLN A 105 -17.15 -7.89 10.82
N ASN A 106 -18.22 -8.51 11.33
CA ASN A 106 -18.20 -9.92 11.79
C ASN A 106 -18.85 -10.87 10.78
N ASP A 107 -19.51 -10.33 9.77
CA ASP A 107 -20.19 -11.12 8.75
C ASP A 107 -19.21 -11.43 7.63
N ALA A 108 -19.02 -12.72 7.32
CA ALA A 108 -18.19 -13.17 6.22
C ALA A 108 -18.57 -12.50 4.89
N SER A 109 -19.85 -12.22 4.71
CA SER A 109 -20.39 -11.60 3.50
C SER A 109 -20.15 -10.11 3.40
N THR A 110 -19.53 -9.44 4.39
CA THR A 110 -19.21 -8.00 4.30
C THR A 110 -17.90 -7.60 4.95
N SER A 111 -17.22 -8.51 5.65
CA SER A 111 -15.94 -8.23 6.30
C SER A 111 -14.75 -8.38 5.36
N LEU A 112 -13.81 -7.45 5.49
CA LEU A 112 -12.46 -7.64 5.02
C LEU A 112 -11.55 -7.08 6.13
N GLN A 113 -10.32 -7.58 6.22
CA GLN A 113 -9.24 -6.98 6.99
C GLN A 113 -7.93 -7.23 6.27
N ILE A 114 -7.00 -6.27 6.34
CA ILE A 114 -5.61 -6.42 5.91
C ILE A 114 -4.75 -6.18 7.16
N THR A 115 -4.12 -7.25 7.64
CA THR A 115 -3.45 -7.27 8.95
C THR A 115 -2.01 -7.78 8.80
N LEU A 116 -1.09 -7.25 9.59
CA LEU A 116 0.25 -7.79 9.75
C LEU A 116 0.24 -8.70 10.98
N GLY A 117 0.54 -9.98 10.80
CA GLY A 117 0.51 -10.93 11.90
C GLY A 117 1.73 -10.80 12.82
N GLY A 118 1.66 -11.41 14.01
CA GLY A 118 2.84 -11.52 14.88
C GLY A 118 3.81 -12.58 14.34
N GLY A 119 3.26 -13.67 13.80
CA GLY A 119 3.99 -14.69 13.05
C GLY A 119 3.77 -14.59 11.54
N ALA A 120 2.62 -14.12 11.08
CA ALA A 120 2.31 -14.00 9.66
C ALA A 120 3.02 -12.81 8.99
N ASN A 121 3.32 -12.91 7.69
CA ASN A 121 3.80 -11.78 6.90
C ASN A 121 2.67 -10.75 6.72
N ILE A 122 1.61 -11.17 6.03
CA ILE A 122 0.34 -10.46 5.86
C ILE A 122 -0.82 -11.43 6.05
N VAL A 123 -1.95 -10.93 6.53
CA VAL A 123 -3.19 -11.66 6.76
C VAL A 123 -4.33 -10.93 6.07
N VAL A 124 -5.10 -11.66 5.26
CA VAL A 124 -6.40 -11.21 4.76
C VAL A 124 -7.49 -11.96 5.51
N GLY A 125 -8.37 -11.21 6.16
CA GLY A 125 -9.47 -11.76 6.96
C GLY A 125 -10.82 -11.40 6.38
N ILE A 126 -11.60 -12.39 5.94
CA ILE A 126 -12.98 -12.15 5.48
C ILE A 126 -14.00 -12.49 6.56
N ASN A 127 -13.63 -13.23 7.60
CA ASN A 127 -14.43 -13.37 8.82
C ASN A 127 -13.51 -13.43 10.05
N PRO A 128 -13.11 -12.27 10.60
CA PRO A 128 -12.18 -12.19 11.71
C PRO A 128 -12.77 -12.73 13.02
N ALA A 129 -14.10 -12.82 13.14
CA ALA A 129 -14.77 -13.33 14.34
C ALA A 129 -14.54 -14.84 14.56
N LEU A 130 -14.24 -15.57 13.48
CA LEU A 130 -13.87 -16.97 13.53
C LEU A 130 -12.34 -17.02 13.65
N GLY A 131 -11.84 -17.07 14.89
CA GLY A 131 -10.42 -17.34 15.12
C GLY A 131 -10.00 -18.63 14.41
N ALA A 132 -8.74 -18.73 13.97
CA ALA A 132 -8.28 -19.97 13.34
C ALA A 132 -8.42 -21.15 14.32
N GLY A 133 -9.35 -22.05 14.01
CA GLY A 133 -9.62 -23.26 14.78
C GLY A 133 -11.02 -23.37 15.39
N GLU A 134 -11.84 -22.33 15.38
CA GLU A 134 -13.21 -22.39 15.93
C GLU A 134 -14.21 -22.91 14.89
N GLY A 135 -14.33 -24.23 14.77
CA GLY A 135 -15.54 -24.89 14.24
C GLY A 135 -15.93 -24.59 12.79
N VAL A 136 -15.08 -23.93 12.01
CA VAL A 136 -15.35 -23.65 10.59
C VAL A 136 -15.30 -24.97 9.83
N THR A 137 -16.47 -25.48 9.44
CA THR A 137 -16.60 -26.75 8.70
C THR A 137 -16.06 -26.66 7.28
N ASP A 138 -15.87 -25.45 6.78
CA ASP A 138 -15.23 -25.15 5.51
C ASP A 138 -14.22 -24.00 5.72
N PRO A 139 -12.92 -24.30 5.83
CA PRO A 139 -11.90 -23.29 6.12
C PRO A 139 -11.91 -22.13 5.12
N TYR A 140 -12.37 -22.35 3.88
CA TYR A 140 -12.38 -21.38 2.79
C TYR A 140 -13.54 -20.36 2.85
N SER A 141 -14.66 -20.72 3.47
CA SER A 141 -15.89 -19.91 3.44
C SER A 141 -15.99 -18.78 4.48
N ALA A 142 -15.08 -18.70 5.44
CA ALA A 142 -15.15 -17.72 6.55
C ALA A 142 -13.87 -17.65 7.38
N GLY A 143 -12.70 -17.65 6.73
CA GLY A 143 -11.41 -17.76 7.42
C GLY A 143 -10.60 -16.47 7.47
N ASN A 144 -9.45 -16.60 8.13
CA ASN A 144 -8.37 -15.64 8.08
C ASN A 144 -7.14 -16.34 7.52
N PHE A 145 -6.51 -15.70 6.56
CA PHE A 145 -5.53 -16.35 5.71
C PHE A 145 -4.29 -15.52 5.63
N GLN A 146 -3.15 -16.18 5.74
CA GLN A 146 -1.86 -15.55 5.63
C GLN A 146 -1.12 -16.03 4.39
N ILE A 147 -0.33 -15.11 3.85
CA ILE A 147 0.84 -15.48 3.08
C ILE A 147 1.98 -15.71 4.07
N VAL A 148 2.52 -16.93 4.09
CA VAL A 148 3.61 -17.32 4.99
C VAL A 148 4.92 -16.84 4.38
N ASP A 149 5.72 -16.05 5.10
CA ASP A 149 7.07 -15.72 4.65
C ASP A 149 8.03 -16.92 4.88
N SER A 150 9.10 -16.96 4.09
CA SER A 150 10.27 -17.84 4.22
C SER A 150 10.90 -17.85 5.61
N SER A 151 10.81 -16.76 6.39
CA SER A 151 11.29 -16.72 7.78
C SER A 151 10.29 -17.33 8.78
N HIS A 152 9.04 -17.58 8.36
CA HIS A 152 8.00 -18.09 9.25
C HIS A 152 7.90 -19.62 9.22
N THR A 153 7.86 -20.20 10.41
CA THR A 153 7.48 -21.59 10.67
C THR A 153 6.14 -21.62 11.41
N ALA A 154 5.06 -21.21 10.75
CA ALA A 154 3.72 -21.54 11.22
C ALA A 154 3.57 -23.07 11.19
N GLY A 155 3.65 -23.73 12.35
CA GLY A 155 3.45 -25.18 12.45
C GLY A 155 4.56 -26.05 11.82
N GLY A 156 5.77 -25.53 11.64
CA GLY A 156 6.95 -26.32 11.27
C GLY A 156 7.11 -26.67 9.78
N THR A 157 6.26 -26.14 8.90
CA THR A 157 6.47 -26.20 7.44
C THR A 157 6.94 -24.83 6.98
N VAL A 158 8.15 -24.76 6.44
CA VAL A 158 8.71 -23.53 5.86
C VAL A 158 7.88 -23.20 4.61
N ALA A 159 7.44 -21.95 4.49
CA ALA A 159 6.77 -21.47 3.29
C ALA A 159 7.63 -21.76 2.05
N GLY A 160 6.98 -22.00 0.91
CA GLY A 160 7.67 -22.10 -0.36
C GLY A 160 8.60 -20.90 -0.58
N THR A 161 9.79 -21.18 -1.11
CA THR A 161 10.70 -20.16 -1.65
C THR A 161 9.92 -19.26 -2.61
N GLY A 162 9.86 -17.94 -2.38
CA GLY A 162 9.21 -17.00 -3.31
C GLY A 162 8.24 -15.98 -2.68
N VAL A 163 7.89 -16.11 -1.40
CA VAL A 163 7.13 -15.06 -0.71
C VAL A 163 8.05 -13.89 -0.36
N LYS A 164 7.66 -12.67 -0.75
CA LYS A 164 8.39 -11.44 -0.44
C LYS A 164 8.14 -11.06 1.02
N ASP A 165 9.20 -10.89 1.80
CA ASP A 165 9.12 -10.31 3.15
C ASP A 165 8.68 -8.85 3.03
N ILE A 166 7.51 -8.52 3.60
CA ILE A 166 6.93 -7.16 3.56
C ILE A 166 7.19 -6.38 4.86
N LYS A 167 7.92 -6.96 5.81
CA LYS A 167 8.29 -6.33 7.08
C LYS A 167 9.75 -5.88 7.09
N ASN A 168 10.33 -5.71 5.91
CA ASN A 168 11.74 -5.44 5.69
C ASN A 168 12.12 -3.94 5.75
N SER A 169 11.22 -3.08 6.23
CA SER A 169 11.39 -1.61 6.25
C SER A 169 11.45 -0.92 4.88
N GLU A 170 10.95 -1.57 3.83
CA GLU A 170 10.71 -0.97 2.53
C GLU A 170 9.23 -0.59 2.36
N TRP A 171 8.95 0.20 1.31
CA TRP A 171 7.59 0.48 0.87
C TRP A 171 7.04 -0.71 0.10
N HIS A 172 5.81 -1.10 0.43
CA HIS A 172 5.08 -2.15 -0.23
C HIS A 172 3.70 -1.65 -0.64
N HIS A 173 3.25 -2.07 -1.81
CA HIS A 173 1.91 -1.87 -2.29
C HIS A 173 1.08 -3.12 -2.03
N VAL A 174 -0.10 -2.95 -1.46
CA VAL A 174 -1.08 -4.03 -1.34
C VAL A 174 -2.37 -3.66 -2.04
N VAL A 175 -2.95 -4.62 -2.75
CA VAL A 175 -4.34 -4.61 -3.20
C VAL A 175 -5.00 -5.86 -2.64
N ALA A 176 -6.05 -5.69 -1.84
CA ALA A 176 -6.91 -6.78 -1.42
C ALA A 176 -8.33 -6.50 -1.92
N SER A 177 -8.91 -7.44 -2.66
CA SER A 177 -10.24 -7.28 -3.24
C SER A 177 -11.09 -8.52 -3.05
N ARG A 178 -12.27 -8.36 -2.44
CA ARG A 178 -13.22 -9.46 -2.18
C ARG A 178 -14.47 -9.34 -3.03
N ASN A 179 -15.14 -10.47 -3.24
CA ASN A 179 -16.46 -10.54 -3.85
C ASN A 179 -17.30 -11.64 -3.19
N GLY A 180 -18.01 -11.28 -2.13
CA GLY A 180 -18.79 -12.21 -1.33
C GLY A 180 -18.00 -12.87 -0.18
N PRO A 181 -18.56 -13.93 0.42
CA PRO A 181 -18.04 -14.54 1.65
C PRO A 181 -16.95 -15.59 1.41
N ASP A 182 -16.62 -15.93 0.17
CA ASP A 182 -15.65 -16.98 -0.13
C ASP A 182 -14.25 -16.39 -0.26
N ILE A 183 -13.27 -17.05 0.35
CA ILE A 183 -11.86 -16.66 0.21
C ILE A 183 -11.35 -16.91 -1.21
N ASP A 184 -11.93 -17.88 -1.91
CA ASP A 184 -11.55 -18.17 -3.30
C ASP A 184 -11.90 -17.02 -4.24
N ASP A 185 -12.84 -16.17 -3.83
CA ASP A 185 -13.24 -14.95 -4.51
C ASP A 185 -12.44 -13.71 -4.05
N VAL A 186 -11.34 -13.90 -3.32
CA VAL A 186 -10.44 -12.81 -2.89
C VAL A 186 -9.19 -12.75 -3.76
N ILE A 187 -8.88 -11.55 -4.22
CA ILE A 187 -7.64 -11.20 -4.91
C ILE A 187 -6.71 -10.53 -3.91
N LEU A 188 -5.45 -10.97 -3.89
CA LEU A 188 -4.38 -10.34 -3.14
C LEU A 188 -3.19 -10.12 -4.06
N VAL A 189 -2.85 -8.86 -4.29
CA VAL A 189 -1.65 -8.46 -5.02
C VAL A 189 -0.74 -7.68 -4.08
N ILE A 190 0.53 -8.06 -4.03
CA ILE A 190 1.55 -7.34 -3.26
C ILE A 190 2.73 -7.05 -4.18
N ASP A 191 3.10 -5.78 -4.27
CA ASP A 191 4.20 -5.31 -5.12
C ASP A 191 4.10 -5.82 -6.57
N GLY A 192 2.87 -5.80 -7.10
CA GLY A 192 2.60 -6.30 -8.44
C GLY A 192 2.76 -7.81 -8.56
N VAL A 193 2.67 -8.59 -7.48
CA VAL A 193 2.64 -10.06 -7.54
C VAL A 193 1.29 -10.55 -7.06
N ASN A 194 0.58 -11.34 -7.87
CA ASN A 194 -0.67 -11.98 -7.47
C ASN A 194 -0.39 -13.21 -6.61
N TYR A 195 -1.06 -13.29 -5.46
CA TYR A 195 -1.01 -14.42 -4.54
C TYR A 195 -2.38 -15.10 -4.55
N PRO A 196 -2.59 -16.15 -5.37
CA PRO A 196 -3.87 -16.83 -5.44
C PRO A 196 -4.19 -17.56 -4.13
N PRO A 197 -5.47 -17.81 -3.81
CA PRO A 197 -5.89 -18.52 -2.59
C PRO A 197 -5.17 -19.85 -2.34
N SER A 198 -4.75 -20.55 -3.40
CA SER A 198 -3.95 -21.78 -3.31
C SER A 198 -2.56 -21.60 -2.67
N SER A 199 -2.04 -20.37 -2.59
CA SER A 199 -0.77 -20.06 -1.92
C SER A 199 -0.95 -19.63 -0.47
N TRP A 200 -2.18 -19.63 0.06
CA TRP A 200 -2.49 -19.12 1.40
C TRP A 200 -2.53 -20.27 2.42
N SER A 201 -2.40 -19.91 3.69
CA SER A 201 -2.62 -20.83 4.80
C SER A 201 -3.50 -20.19 5.85
N ASN A 202 -4.18 -21.01 6.66
CA ASN A 202 -4.95 -20.49 7.79
C ASN A 202 -4.03 -19.70 8.74
N SER A 203 -4.55 -18.58 9.23
CA SER A 203 -3.84 -17.70 10.15
C SER A 203 -4.62 -17.50 11.44
N THR A 204 -3.93 -17.61 12.56
CA THR A 204 -4.43 -17.22 13.89
C THR A 204 -4.25 -15.72 14.16
N ASP A 205 -3.65 -14.98 13.23
CA ASP A 205 -3.13 -13.64 13.51
C ASP A 205 -4.10 -12.51 13.13
N SER A 206 -5.34 -12.85 12.82
CA SER A 206 -6.47 -11.94 12.64
C SER A 206 -7.22 -11.78 13.98
N TRP A 207 -6.93 -10.71 14.70
CA TRP A 207 -7.39 -10.51 16.08
C TRP A 207 -8.86 -10.05 16.19
N GLY A 208 -9.79 -10.64 15.44
CA GLY A 208 -11.22 -10.35 15.58
C GLY A 208 -11.68 -8.98 15.06
N THR A 209 -12.86 -8.57 15.49
CA THR A 209 -13.33 -7.17 15.41
C THR A 209 -13.19 -6.52 16.78
N THR A 210 -12.85 -5.24 16.77
CA THR A 210 -12.35 -4.54 17.97
C THR A 210 -12.97 -3.17 18.14
N SER A 211 -13.78 -2.74 17.16
CA SER A 211 -14.58 -1.51 17.21
C SER A 211 -15.83 -1.64 16.32
N THR A 212 -16.64 -0.58 16.29
CA THR A 212 -17.80 -0.44 15.37
C THR A 212 -17.53 0.47 14.18
N ASP A 213 -16.28 0.89 13.99
CA ASP A 213 -15.88 1.82 12.94
C ASP A 213 -14.98 1.13 11.93
N ALA A 214 -15.00 1.58 10.68
CA ALA A 214 -13.96 1.25 9.71
C ALA A 214 -12.71 2.11 9.97
N GLN A 215 -11.53 1.53 9.77
CA GLN A 215 -10.27 2.10 10.24
C GLN A 215 -9.11 1.80 9.31
N ILE A 216 -8.16 2.72 9.29
CA ILE A 216 -6.85 2.59 8.64
C ILE A 216 -5.79 2.67 9.74
N ALA A 217 -4.75 1.84 9.61
CA ALA A 217 -3.59 1.84 10.51
C ALA A 217 -3.88 1.50 11.98
N THR A 218 -5.00 0.87 12.32
CA THR A 218 -5.24 0.40 13.69
C THR A 218 -6.27 -0.73 13.76
N ARG A 219 -6.22 -1.49 14.85
CA ARG A 219 -7.32 -2.36 15.25
C ARG A 219 -8.27 -1.73 16.25
N THR A 220 -7.82 -0.86 17.13
CA THR A 220 -8.63 -0.32 18.23
C THR A 220 -9.37 0.94 17.80
N PRO A 221 -10.45 1.38 18.49
CA PRO A 221 -11.07 2.69 18.27
C PRO A 221 -10.03 3.80 18.10
N GLY A 222 -10.35 4.87 17.36
CA GLY A 222 -9.35 5.81 16.83
C GLY A 222 -8.24 6.26 17.79
N ASP A 223 -8.50 6.34 19.11
CA ASP A 223 -7.50 6.64 20.14
C ASP A 223 -6.44 5.55 20.39
N GLY A 224 -6.47 4.43 19.66
CA GLY A 224 -5.61 3.27 19.86
C GLY A 224 -5.93 2.47 21.12
N GLY A 225 -6.88 2.92 21.96
CA GLY A 225 -7.10 2.43 23.30
C GLY A 225 -5.84 2.44 24.18
N GLY A 226 -5.94 1.93 25.41
CA GLY A 226 -4.80 1.88 26.36
C GLY A 226 -3.63 0.98 25.93
N SER A 227 -3.74 0.29 24.79
CA SER A 227 -2.73 -0.66 24.30
C SER A 227 -2.08 -0.24 22.97
N LEU A 228 -2.47 0.92 22.41
CA LEU A 228 -1.84 1.57 21.24
C LEU A 228 -1.54 0.61 20.08
N HIS A 229 -2.52 -0.24 19.73
CA HIS A 229 -2.40 -1.22 18.65
C HIS A 229 -2.64 -0.61 17.27
N VAL A 230 -1.80 0.37 16.99
CA VAL A 230 -1.70 1.09 15.74
C VAL A 230 -0.60 0.43 14.91
N LEU A 231 -0.65 0.58 13.59
CA LEU A 231 0.41 0.13 12.70
C LEU A 231 1.77 0.69 13.14
N ASN A 232 2.76 -0.17 13.39
CA ASN A 232 4.14 0.26 13.58
C ASN A 232 4.80 0.58 12.23
N GLY A 233 4.37 1.69 11.61
CA GLY A 233 4.77 1.98 10.24
C GLY A 233 4.18 3.24 9.65
N LEU A 234 4.40 3.37 8.36
CA LEU A 234 3.82 4.40 7.49
C LEU A 234 2.74 3.76 6.63
N ILE A 235 1.77 4.56 6.23
CA ILE A 235 0.79 4.20 5.21
C ILE A 235 0.50 5.41 4.34
N ASP A 236 0.23 5.19 3.07
CA ASP A 236 0.00 6.23 2.08
C ASP A 236 -0.91 5.72 0.96
N GLU A 237 -1.43 6.64 0.15
CA GLU A 237 -2.14 6.34 -1.10
C GLU A 237 -3.22 5.28 -0.92
N VAL A 238 -4.14 5.54 0.02
CA VAL A 238 -5.19 4.58 0.40
C VAL A 238 -6.43 4.83 -0.44
N ALA A 239 -6.75 3.89 -1.32
CA ALA A 239 -8.01 3.91 -2.07
C ALA A 239 -8.92 2.73 -1.70
N ILE A 240 -10.21 3.04 -1.57
CA ILE A 240 -11.25 2.09 -1.19
C ILE A 240 -12.39 2.21 -2.21
N TRP A 241 -12.69 1.11 -2.89
CA TRP A 241 -13.85 1.00 -3.77
C TRP A 241 -14.89 0.10 -3.13
N LEU A 242 -16.08 0.67 -2.93
CA LEU A 242 -17.28 -0.03 -2.51
C LEU A 242 -18.03 -0.52 -3.76
N ASP A 243 -18.64 -1.71 -3.70
CA ASP A 243 -19.36 -2.34 -4.81
C ASP A 243 -18.49 -2.57 -6.07
N ARG A 244 -17.19 -2.81 -5.86
CA ARG A 244 -16.25 -3.12 -6.94
C ARG A 244 -15.19 -4.09 -6.46
N GLN A 245 -14.94 -5.10 -7.28
CA GLN A 245 -13.75 -5.92 -7.20
C GLN A 245 -12.89 -5.59 -8.40
N LEU A 246 -11.64 -5.17 -8.17
CA LEU A 246 -10.65 -5.06 -9.24
C LEU A 246 -10.33 -6.44 -9.80
N THR A 247 -10.04 -6.52 -11.09
CA THR A 247 -9.41 -7.70 -11.67
C THR A 247 -7.95 -7.81 -11.21
N VAL A 248 -7.34 -8.99 -11.37
CA VAL A 248 -5.90 -9.16 -11.13
C VAL A 248 -5.09 -8.20 -12.02
N GLU A 249 -5.46 -8.07 -13.29
CA GLU A 249 -4.80 -7.16 -14.23
C GLU A 249 -4.87 -5.70 -13.76
N GLU A 250 -6.05 -5.20 -13.36
CA GLU A 250 -6.21 -3.85 -12.83
C GLU A 250 -5.35 -3.64 -11.57
N ALA A 251 -5.34 -4.62 -10.65
CA ALA A 251 -4.53 -4.55 -9.43
C ALA A 251 -3.01 -4.53 -9.72
N LEU A 252 -2.56 -5.28 -10.72
CA LEU A 252 -1.17 -5.25 -11.19
C LEU A 252 -0.83 -3.90 -11.85
N THR A 253 -1.74 -3.35 -12.65
CA THR A 253 -1.58 -2.04 -13.28
C THR A 253 -1.42 -0.92 -12.26
N LEU A 254 -2.12 -0.96 -11.12
CA LEU A 254 -1.96 0.05 -10.06
C LEU A 254 -0.52 0.11 -9.53
N TYR A 255 0.08 -1.06 -9.23
CA TYR A 255 1.49 -1.10 -8.82
C TYR A 255 2.40 -0.61 -9.93
N GLY A 256 2.21 -1.11 -11.17
CA GLY A 256 3.00 -0.72 -12.33
C GLY A 256 2.99 0.78 -12.56
N ALA A 257 1.83 1.42 -12.51
CA ALA A 257 1.68 2.87 -12.68
C ALA A 257 2.44 3.68 -11.62
N ALA A 258 2.55 3.14 -10.41
CA ALA A 258 3.23 3.78 -9.30
C ALA A 258 4.75 3.55 -9.28
N VAL A 259 5.26 2.41 -9.72
CA VAL A 259 6.72 2.13 -9.73
C VAL A 259 7.40 2.35 -11.07
N GLN A 260 6.64 2.50 -12.15
CA GLN A 260 7.21 2.88 -13.43
C GLN A 260 7.70 4.32 -13.38
N SER A 261 8.78 4.57 -14.12
CA SER A 261 9.22 5.93 -14.33
C SER A 261 8.07 6.76 -14.88
N ALA A 262 7.90 7.97 -14.35
CA ALA A 262 6.88 8.91 -14.78
C ALA A 262 6.99 9.29 -16.27
N VAL A 263 8.04 8.84 -16.96
CA VAL A 263 8.28 9.10 -18.39
C VAL A 263 8.09 7.83 -19.21
N GLU A 264 7.05 7.82 -20.05
CA GLU A 264 6.83 6.76 -21.04
C GLU A 264 8.08 6.61 -21.94
N GLY A 265 8.63 5.40 -22.03
CA GLY A 265 9.87 5.15 -22.77
C GLY A 265 11.12 4.97 -21.90
N ASP A 266 11.05 5.27 -20.60
CA ASP A 266 12.16 5.09 -19.64
C ASP A 266 12.07 3.70 -19.01
N SER A 267 12.69 2.74 -19.67
CA SER A 267 12.71 1.32 -19.32
C SER A 267 13.68 0.98 -18.19
N ASP A 268 14.74 1.77 -18.00
CA ASP A 268 15.71 1.51 -16.93
C ASP A 268 15.39 2.27 -15.64
N GLY A 269 14.40 3.16 -15.68
CA GLY A 269 13.87 3.89 -14.54
C GLY A 269 14.78 5.02 -14.08
N ASN A 270 15.72 5.47 -14.91
CA ASN A 270 16.72 6.47 -14.52
C ASN A 270 16.18 7.92 -14.56
N GLY A 271 14.93 8.11 -14.98
CA GLY A 271 14.26 9.39 -15.15
C GLY A 271 14.48 10.03 -16.51
N ALA A 272 15.14 9.37 -17.47
CA ALA A 272 15.42 9.87 -18.80
C ALA A 272 15.14 8.81 -19.86
N VAL A 273 14.43 9.21 -20.93
CA VAL A 273 14.21 8.35 -22.10
C VAL A 273 15.36 8.54 -23.06
N ASP A 274 16.31 7.62 -23.05
CA ASP A 274 17.54 7.74 -23.83
C ASP A 274 17.92 6.46 -24.59
N GLY A 275 19.18 6.38 -25.01
CA GLY A 275 19.69 5.27 -25.79
C GLY A 275 19.79 3.96 -25.01
N LEU A 276 19.87 4.01 -23.67
CA LEU A 276 19.84 2.82 -22.82
C LEU A 276 18.48 2.16 -22.89
N ASP A 277 17.40 2.94 -22.93
CA ASP A 277 16.05 2.37 -23.04
C ASP A 277 15.78 1.72 -24.37
N TYR A 278 16.33 2.32 -25.43
CA TYR A 278 16.31 1.71 -26.75
C TYR A 278 16.98 0.33 -26.75
N LEU A 279 18.06 0.13 -25.98
CA LEU A 279 18.72 -1.17 -25.91
C LEU A 279 17.81 -2.21 -25.24
N THR A 280 17.03 -1.81 -24.25
CA THR A 280 16.01 -2.68 -23.62
C THR A 280 14.94 -3.09 -24.62
N TRP A 281 14.35 -2.13 -25.34
CA TRP A 281 13.39 -2.42 -26.41
C TRP A 281 13.99 -3.32 -27.50
N ALA A 282 15.18 -2.98 -28.01
CA ALA A 282 15.84 -3.73 -29.08
C ALA A 282 16.19 -5.16 -28.66
N ALA A 283 16.56 -5.38 -27.40
CA ALA A 283 16.83 -6.72 -26.85
C ALA A 283 15.56 -7.57 -26.70
N ASN A 284 14.39 -6.94 -26.66
CA ASN A 284 13.10 -7.59 -26.48
C ASN A 284 12.21 -7.56 -27.74
N PHE A 285 12.62 -6.89 -28.81
CA PHE A 285 11.83 -6.78 -30.05
C PHE A 285 11.37 -8.13 -30.60
N GLY A 286 10.07 -8.22 -30.89
CA GLY A 286 9.39 -9.40 -31.40
C GLY A 286 9.07 -10.44 -30.33
N LYS A 287 9.48 -10.24 -29.07
CA LYS A 287 9.05 -11.09 -27.98
C LYS A 287 7.59 -10.76 -27.66
N LYS A 288 6.81 -11.81 -27.51
CA LYS A 288 5.43 -11.79 -27.03
C LYS A 288 5.41 -12.42 -25.67
N ASP A 289 4.35 -12.15 -24.93
CA ASP A 289 4.06 -12.91 -23.72
C ASP A 289 5.22 -12.86 -22.72
N LEU A 290 5.96 -11.73 -22.71
CA LEU A 290 7.07 -11.49 -21.76
C LEU A 290 6.62 -11.48 -20.29
N GLY A 291 5.32 -11.66 -20.04
CA GLY A 291 4.75 -12.02 -18.75
C GLY A 291 3.49 -12.88 -18.83
N VAL A 292 3.30 -13.75 -19.84
CA VAL A 292 2.21 -14.73 -19.69
C VAL A 292 2.56 -15.73 -18.60
N PHE A 293 1.71 -15.74 -17.58
CA PHE A 293 1.55 -16.74 -16.54
C PHE A 293 1.67 -18.17 -17.12
N GLU A 294 2.87 -18.75 -17.13
CA GLU A 294 2.95 -20.21 -17.04
C GLU A 294 2.79 -20.56 -15.57
N SER A 295 1.67 -21.21 -15.24
CA SER A 295 1.38 -21.83 -13.94
C SER A 295 2.30 -23.04 -13.66
N GLY A 296 3.60 -22.88 -13.93
CA GLY A 296 4.65 -23.88 -13.87
C GLY A 296 5.45 -23.79 -12.58
N GLY A 297 4.80 -24.01 -11.45
CA GLY A 297 5.43 -24.62 -10.27
C GLY A 297 6.36 -23.78 -9.38
N ASP A 298 6.69 -22.52 -9.70
CA ASP A 298 7.50 -21.67 -8.82
C ASP A 298 6.84 -20.28 -8.64
N PRO A 299 6.30 -19.95 -7.45
CA PRO A 299 5.63 -18.69 -7.20
C PRO A 299 6.69 -17.65 -6.81
N GLY A 300 7.45 -17.12 -7.75
CA GLY A 300 8.55 -16.24 -7.37
C GLY A 300 9.11 -15.42 -8.51
N TYR A 301 8.58 -14.19 -8.63
CA TYR A 301 8.93 -13.11 -9.55
C TYR A 301 8.02 -13.00 -10.78
N LEU A 302 6.95 -12.21 -10.60
CA LEU A 302 6.29 -11.58 -11.73
C LEU A 302 7.29 -10.61 -12.37
N THR A 303 7.65 -10.87 -13.62
CA THR A 303 8.34 -9.87 -14.43
C THR A 303 7.29 -8.81 -14.74
N VAL A 304 7.45 -7.62 -14.16
CA VAL A 304 6.53 -6.49 -14.35
C VAL A 304 6.33 -6.28 -15.87
N HIS A 305 5.09 -6.45 -16.33
CA HIS A 305 4.71 -6.07 -17.69
C HIS A 305 4.94 -4.57 -17.86
N GLY A 306 5.45 -4.16 -19.02
CA GLY A 306 5.54 -2.75 -19.35
C GLY A 306 6.90 -2.23 -19.79
N ALA A 307 7.06 -0.92 -19.59
CA ALA A 307 8.20 -0.13 -20.05
C ALA A 307 9.55 -0.76 -19.75
N VAL A 308 9.71 -1.45 -18.60
CA VAL A 308 10.95 -2.12 -18.19
C VAL A 308 11.44 -3.22 -19.14
N ASN A 309 10.56 -3.77 -19.97
CA ASN A 309 10.91 -4.75 -21.01
C ASN A 309 10.86 -4.15 -22.42
N GLY A 310 10.60 -2.86 -22.55
CA GLY A 310 10.39 -2.18 -23.83
C GLY A 310 8.99 -2.38 -24.41
N ASP A 311 8.04 -2.95 -23.66
CA ASP A 311 6.60 -2.95 -24.00
C ASP A 311 6.00 -1.64 -23.47
N PHE A 312 6.14 -0.57 -24.24
CA PHE A 312 5.75 0.78 -23.83
C PHE A 312 4.26 1.05 -24.04
N ASN A 313 3.56 0.24 -24.84
CA ASN A 313 2.12 0.38 -25.09
C ASN A 313 1.25 -0.64 -24.31
N TYR A 314 1.88 -1.58 -23.60
CA TYR A 314 1.26 -2.58 -22.73
C TYR A 314 0.35 -3.58 -23.46
N ASP A 315 0.62 -3.87 -24.73
CA ASP A 315 -0.16 -4.84 -25.51
C ASP A 315 0.40 -6.27 -25.46
N ASN A 316 1.43 -6.49 -24.63
CA ASN A 316 2.17 -7.75 -24.43
C ASN A 316 3.01 -8.19 -25.63
N VAL A 317 3.28 -7.28 -26.57
CA VAL A 317 4.14 -7.51 -27.72
C VAL A 317 5.12 -6.36 -27.86
N VAL A 318 6.42 -6.63 -27.69
CA VAL A 318 7.44 -5.60 -27.94
C VAL A 318 7.65 -5.45 -29.44
N ASP A 319 7.06 -4.44 -30.07
CA ASP A 319 7.11 -4.22 -31.49
C ASP A 319 7.36 -2.76 -31.92
N GLY A 320 7.01 -2.45 -33.17
CA GLY A 320 7.21 -1.11 -33.73
C GLY A 320 6.31 -0.04 -33.11
N LEU A 321 5.19 -0.41 -32.50
CA LEU A 321 4.32 0.52 -31.77
C LEU A 321 4.98 1.00 -30.49
N ASP A 322 5.70 0.13 -29.78
CA ASP A 322 6.51 0.53 -28.62
C ASP A 322 7.66 1.43 -29.03
N TYR A 323 8.32 1.12 -30.14
CA TYR A 323 9.35 2.00 -30.69
C TYR A 323 8.82 3.41 -30.95
N LEU A 324 7.59 3.54 -31.47
CA LEU A 324 6.98 4.84 -31.68
C LEU A 324 6.73 5.57 -30.35
N ARG A 325 6.34 4.85 -29.29
CA ARG A 325 6.21 5.44 -27.93
C ARG A 325 7.57 5.93 -27.41
N TRP A 326 8.60 5.10 -27.42
CA TRP A 326 9.95 5.49 -27.03
C TRP A 326 10.46 6.68 -27.85
N ALA A 327 10.38 6.60 -29.18
CA ALA A 327 10.90 7.64 -30.06
C ALA A 327 10.16 8.97 -29.89
N SER A 328 8.87 8.93 -29.55
CA SER A 328 8.10 10.15 -29.26
C SER A 328 8.49 10.83 -27.95
N ASN A 329 9.10 10.08 -27.03
CA ASN A 329 9.55 10.56 -25.72
C ASN A 329 11.09 10.69 -25.63
N TYR A 330 11.84 10.34 -26.67
CA TYR A 330 13.31 10.40 -26.63
C TYR A 330 13.85 11.79 -26.27
N GLY A 331 14.73 11.83 -25.27
CA GLY A 331 15.31 13.06 -24.74
C GLY A 331 14.42 13.78 -23.72
N ILE A 332 13.23 13.24 -23.39
CA ILE A 332 12.49 13.69 -22.21
C ILE A 332 13.22 13.15 -20.99
N SER A 333 13.49 14.04 -20.03
CA SER A 333 13.92 13.65 -18.70
C SER A 333 12.93 14.25 -17.71
N SER A 334 12.44 13.43 -16.77
CA SER A 334 11.84 13.96 -15.56
C SER A 334 12.97 14.64 -14.81
N SER A 335 13.09 15.96 -14.97
CA SER A 335 13.93 16.71 -14.05
C SER A 335 13.26 16.56 -12.69
N VAL A 336 13.80 15.71 -11.82
CA VAL A 336 13.77 16.00 -10.40
C VAL A 336 14.48 17.33 -10.32
N VAL A 337 13.70 18.42 -10.35
CA VAL A 337 14.24 19.77 -10.33
C VAL A 337 15.15 19.78 -9.11
N PRO A 338 16.48 19.87 -9.27
CA PRO A 338 17.32 20.04 -8.11
C PRO A 338 16.79 21.32 -7.47
N GLU A 339 16.62 21.36 -6.16
CA GLU A 339 16.31 22.60 -5.46
C GLU A 339 17.62 23.40 -5.27
N PRO A 340 17.99 24.31 -6.20
CA PRO A 340 18.67 25.52 -5.78
C PRO A 340 17.75 26.75 -5.83
N GLY A 341 16.62 26.69 -6.55
CA GLY A 341 15.77 27.85 -6.78
C GLY A 341 14.96 28.30 -5.56
N SER A 342 14.31 27.36 -4.87
CA SER A 342 13.45 27.62 -3.72
C SER A 342 14.24 28.18 -2.53
N LEU A 343 15.42 27.61 -2.24
CA LEU A 343 16.32 28.11 -1.19
C LEU A 343 16.87 29.50 -1.49
N VAL A 344 17.20 29.80 -2.75
CA VAL A 344 17.65 31.15 -3.16
C VAL A 344 16.52 32.17 -3.04
N LEU A 345 15.30 31.81 -3.44
CA LEU A 345 14.13 32.70 -3.30
C LEU A 345 13.75 32.92 -1.83
N ALA A 346 13.80 31.88 -1.00
CA ALA A 346 13.59 31.98 0.44
C ALA A 346 14.66 32.85 1.11
N ALA A 347 15.94 32.68 0.74
CA ALA A 347 17.03 33.52 1.22
C ALA A 347 16.85 34.99 0.79
N LEU A 348 16.45 35.26 -0.46
CA LEU A 348 16.16 36.61 -0.95
C LEU A 348 14.96 37.24 -0.24
N ALA A 349 13.91 36.46 0.05
CA ALA A 349 12.74 36.92 0.80
C ALA A 349 13.12 37.28 2.25
N LEU A 350 13.92 36.45 2.91
CA LEU A 350 14.43 36.71 4.27
C LEU A 350 15.35 37.95 4.31
N LEU A 351 16.21 38.13 3.30
CA LEU A 351 17.05 39.32 3.17
C LEU A 351 16.21 40.58 2.92
N GLY A 352 15.16 40.49 2.10
CA GLY A 352 14.20 41.58 1.89
C GLY A 352 13.48 41.99 3.17
N LEU A 353 12.98 41.01 3.93
CA LEU A 353 12.35 41.24 5.23
C LEU A 353 13.32 41.87 6.25
N ALA A 354 14.56 41.39 6.31
CA ALA A 354 15.58 41.95 7.17
C ALA A 354 15.96 43.40 6.80
N ALA A 355 15.97 43.74 5.51
CA ALA A 355 16.22 45.08 5.01
C ALA A 355 15.07 46.05 5.32
N VAL A 356 13.81 45.59 5.22
CA VAL A 356 12.62 46.38 5.58
C VAL A 356 12.56 46.63 7.08
N ARG A 357 12.91 45.64 7.93
CA ARG A 357 12.91 45.78 9.39
C ARG A 357 13.94 46.80 9.93
N ARG A 358 14.98 47.14 9.15
CA ARG A 358 16.02 48.11 9.56
C ARG A 358 15.73 49.55 9.14
N ARG A 359 14.61 49.82 8.46
CA ARG A 359 14.12 51.18 8.17
C ARG A 359 13.04 51.58 9.16
#